data_AF-A0A359LYU5-F1
#
_entry.id   AF-A0A359LYU5-F1
#
_cell.length_a   1.000
_cell.length_b   1.000
_cell.length_c   1.000
_cell.angle_alpha   90.00
_cell.angle_beta   90.00
_cell.angle_gamma   90.00
#
_symmetry.space_group_name_H-M   'P 1'
#
loop_
_entity.id
_entity.type
_entity.pdbx_description
1 polymer ?
#
loop_
_entity_poly.entity_id
_entity_poly.type
_entity_poly.pdbx_seq_one_letter_code
_entity_poly.pdbx_strand_id
1 'polypeptide(L)' 'MSRTLFVFTGGTISMSIDPTLGGAVPTLSGEEILAHAPRIPKMTEPELIEFSRLPGPHVTPEQMWRLSALV' A
#
# COMPACT_ATOMS: atom_id res chain seq x y z
N MET A 1 -17.55 -9.65 -13.52
CA MET A 1 -16.16 -9.28 -13.21
C MET A 1 -15.85 -9.72 -11.80
N SER A 2 -14.62 -10.14 -11.50
CA SER A 2 -14.19 -10.39 -10.12
C SER A 2 -14.02 -9.06 -9.39
N ARG A 3 -14.16 -9.08 -8.07
CA ARG A 3 -13.76 -8.00 -7.17
C ARG A 3 -12.45 -8.41 -6.47
N THR A 4 -11.51 -7.49 -6.39
CA THR A 4 -10.21 -7.73 -5.73
C THR A 4 -9.94 -6.57 -4.78
N LEU A 5 -9.75 -6.91 -3.50
CA LEU A 5 -9.39 -5.94 -2.47
C LEU A 5 -7.86 -5.81 -2.41
N PHE A 6 -7.37 -4.59 -2.58
CA PHE A 6 -5.97 -4.21 -2.40
C PHE A 6 -5.79 -3.64 -0.99
N VAL A 7 -5.08 -4.37 -0.14
CA VAL A 7 -4.76 -3.92 1.22
C VAL A 7 -3.33 -3.39 1.24
N PHE A 8 -3.18 -2.07 1.39
CA PHE A 8 -1.87 -1.41 1.41
C PHE A 8 -1.34 -1.32 2.84
N THR A 9 -0.17 -1.92 3.07
CA THR A 9 0.51 -1.92 4.38
C THR A 9 1.71 -0.96 4.41
N GLY A 10 2.04 -0.32 3.28
CA GLY A 10 3.21 0.53 3.10
C GLY A 10 4.32 -0.21 2.36
N GLY A 11 5.52 -0.23 2.94
CA GLY A 11 6.72 -0.81 2.33
C GLY A 11 7.34 0.09 1.26
N THR A 12 8.39 -0.40 0.60
CA THR A 12 9.17 0.40 -0.36
C THR A 12 8.35 0.92 -1.54
N ILE A 13 7.29 0.19 -1.95
CA ILE A 13 6.41 0.61 -3.04
C ILE A 13 5.68 1.94 -2.75
N SER A 14 5.47 2.28 -1.47
CA SER A 14 4.83 3.54 -1.07
C SER A 14 5.84 4.66 -0.76
N MET A 15 7.12 4.46 -1.03
CA MET A 15 8.18 5.41 -0.68
C MET A 15 8.65 6.21 -1.89
N SER A 16 9.03 7.46 -1.67
CA SER A 16 9.79 8.29 -2.62
C SER A 16 11.00 8.89 -1.93
N ILE A 17 11.98 9.32 -2.72
CA ILE A 17 13.16 10.02 -2.20
C ILE A 17 12.76 11.47 -1.92
N ASP A 18 12.88 11.91 -0.67
CA ASP A 18 12.73 13.31 -0.31
C ASP A 18 13.96 14.08 -0.85
N PRO A 19 13.78 15.08 -1.74
CA PRO A 19 14.90 15.79 -2.34
C PRO A 19 15.66 16.69 -1.34
N THR A 20 15.05 17.03 -0.21
CA THR A 20 15.63 17.86 0.86
C THR A 20 16.39 17.00 1.86
N LEU A 21 15.83 15.86 2.27
CA LEU A 21 16.41 14.97 3.27
C LEU A 21 17.33 13.90 2.66
N GLY A 22 17.22 13.63 1.36
CA GLY A 22 17.97 12.59 0.65
C GLY A 22 17.58 11.15 1.00
N GLY A 23 16.62 10.97 1.91
CA GLY A 23 16.15 9.68 2.39
C GLY A 23 14.84 9.22 1.76
N ALA A 24 14.58 7.92 1.81
CA ALA A 24 13.28 7.37 1.42
C ALA A 24 12.24 7.68 2.49
N VAL A 25 11.13 8.31 2.10
CA VAL A 25 10.00 8.68 2.96
C VAL A 25 8.70 8.12 2.39
N PRO A 26 7.73 7.72 3.23
CA PRO A 26 6.43 7.26 2.76
C PRO A 26 5.64 8.43 2.18
N THR A 27 5.38 8.41 0.88
CA THR A 27 4.76 9.54 0.14
C THR A 27 3.56 9.12 -0.70
N LEU A 28 3.52 7.88 -1.20
CA LEU A 28 2.48 7.44 -2.10
C LEU A 28 1.35 6.75 -1.33
N SER A 29 0.10 7.13 -1.63
CA SER A 29 -1.09 6.40 -1.19
C SER A 29 -1.33 5.13 -2.02
N GLY A 30 -2.17 4.23 -1.52
CA GLY A 30 -2.60 3.07 -2.29
C GLY A 30 -3.29 3.44 -3.61
N GLU A 31 -4.08 4.52 -3.63
CA GLU A 31 -4.74 5.01 -4.85
C GLU A 31 -3.72 5.49 -5.87
N GLU A 32 -2.70 6.22 -5.44
CA GLU A 32 -1.61 6.68 -6.31
C GLU A 32 -0.83 5.49 -6.88
N ILE A 33 -0.56 4.47 -6.06
CA ILE A 33 0.07 3.22 -6.53
C ILE A 33 -0.81 2.51 -7.56
N LEU A 34 -2.13 2.41 -7.34
CA LEU A 34 -3.04 1.80 -8.30
C LEU A 34 -3.16 2.62 -9.59
N ALA A 35 -3.05 3.95 -9.53
CA ALA A 35 -3.08 4.83 -10.69
C ALA A 35 -1.89 4.56 -11.64
N HIS A 36 -0.75 4.09 -11.11
CA HIS A 36 0.38 3.63 -11.91
C HIS A 36 0.14 2.28 -12.63
N ALA A 37 -0.96 1.57 -12.32
CA ALA A 37 -1.29 0.26 -12.88
C ALA A 37 -2.63 0.27 -13.67
N PRO A 38 -2.73 0.99 -14.80
CA PRO A 38 -3.98 1.23 -15.54
C PRO A 38 -4.62 -0.02 -16.17
N ARG A 39 -3.96 -1.19 -16.09
CA ARG A 39 -4.52 -2.47 -16.56
C ARG A 39 -5.37 -3.16 -15.50
N ILE A 40 -5.22 -2.85 -14.22
CA ILE A 40 -5.98 -3.51 -13.13
C ILE A 40 -7.50 -3.35 -13.30
N PRO A 41 -8.05 -2.15 -13.58
CA PRO A 41 -9.50 -1.98 -13.77
C PRO A 41 -10.07 -2.75 -14.97
N LYS A 42 -9.21 -3.22 -15.89
CA LYS A 42 -9.61 -4.06 -17.04
C LYS A 42 -9.71 -5.54 -16.66
N MET A 43 -9.11 -5.94 -15.54
CA MET A 43 -9.01 -7.34 -15.09
C MET A 43 -9.98 -7.64 -13.94
N THR A 44 -10.20 -6.68 -13.05
CA THR A 44 -11.02 -6.81 -11.85
C THR A 44 -11.61 -5.45 -11.48
N GLU A 45 -12.71 -5.46 -10.72
CA GLU A 45 -13.18 -4.28 -10.00
C GLU A 45 -12.30 -4.10 -8.75
N PRO A 46 -11.44 -3.06 -8.68
CA PRO A 46 -10.52 -2.89 -7.55
C PRO A 46 -11.21 -2.20 -6.39
N GLU A 47 -11.03 -2.75 -5.19
CA GLU A 47 -11.34 -2.10 -3.92
C GLU A 47 -10.04 -1.82 -3.17
N LEU A 48 -10.02 -0.82 -2.31
CA LEU A 48 -8.81 -0.41 -1.61
C LEU A 48 -9.07 -0.23 -0.12
N ILE A 49 -8.15 -0.74 0.69
CA ILE A 49 -8.01 -0.38 2.10
C ILE A 49 -6.56 0.04 2.34
N GLU A 50 -6.40 1.19 2.97
CA GLU A 50 -5.10 1.66 3.42
C GLU A 50 -4.89 1.32 4.90
N PHE A 51 -4.22 0.20 5.13
CA PHE A 51 -4.01 -0.35 6.48
C PHE A 51 -2.90 0.38 7.23
N SER A 52 -1.78 0.67 6.55
CA SER A 52 -0.66 1.43 7.10
C SER A 52 0.24 2.01 6.01
N ARG A 53 1.09 2.97 6.38
CA ARG A 53 2.14 3.56 5.53
C ARG A 53 3.51 3.44 6.19
N LEU A 54 3.86 2.23 6.61
CA LEU A 54 5.08 1.95 7.36
C LEU A 54 6.13 1.27 6.48
N PRO A 55 7.43 1.57 6.65
CA PRO A 55 8.48 0.74 6.06
C PRO A 55 8.40 -0.68 6.65
N GLY A 56 8.75 -1.71 5.86
CA GLY A 56 8.68 -3.11 6.29
C GLY A 56 9.28 -3.41 7.68
N PRO A 57 10.47 -2.87 8.02
CA PRO A 57 11.07 -3.05 9.36
C PRO A 57 10.28 -2.47 10.54
N HIS A 58 9.29 -1.62 10.29
CA HIS A 58 8.47 -0.98 11.32
C HIS A 58 7.15 -1.72 11.59
N VAL A 59 6.88 -2.83 10.86
CA VAL A 59 5.69 -3.65 11.10
C VAL A 59 5.84 -4.42 12.41
N THR A 60 4.86 -4.30 13.31
CA THR A 60 4.85 -5.00 14.60
C THR A 60 3.98 -6.26 14.58
N PRO A 61 4.19 -7.24 15.49
CA PRO A 61 3.31 -8.40 15.62
C PRO A 61 1.83 -8.04 15.89
N GLU A 62 1.56 -6.97 16.63
CA GLU A 62 0.19 -6.47 16.85
C GLU A 62 -0.48 -6.04 15.55
N GLN A 63 0.27 -5.35 14.68
CA GLN A 63 -0.22 -4.97 13.35
C GLN A 63 -0.44 -6.18 12.46
N MET A 64 0.43 -7.20 12.53
CA MET A 64 0.22 -8.46 11.82
C MET A 64 -1.06 -9.16 12.27
N TRP A 65 -1.35 -9.16 13.59
CA TRP A 65 -2.58 -9.72 14.13
C TRP A 65 -3.82 -8.97 13.64
N ARG A 66 -3.78 -7.62 13.67
CA ARG A 66 -4.86 -6.79 13.12
C ARG A 66 -5.07 -7.01 11.62
N LEU A 67 -4.00 -7.21 10.86
CA LEU A 67 -4.07 -7.54 9.45
C LEU A 67 -4.74 -8.90 9.23
N SER A 68 -4.40 -9.93 10.02
CA SER A 68 -5.04 -11.25 9.92
C SER A 68 -6.53 -11.27 10.30
N ALA A 69 -7.01 -10.27 11.03
CA ALA A 69 -8.44 -10.13 11.31
C ALA A 69 -9.20 -9.45 10.15
N LEU A 70 -8.46 -8.81 9.22
CA LEU A 70 -9.01 -8.12 8.07
C LEU A 70 -9.12 -9.03 6.83
N VAL A 71 -8.22 -10.02 6.69
CA VAL A 71 -8.11 -10.94 5.54
C VAL A 71 -8.34 -12.39 5.94
#